data_AF-A0AAV5GN89-F1
#
_entry.id   AF-A0AAV5GN89-F1
#
_cell.length_a   1.000
_cell.length_b   1.000
_cell.length_c   1.000
_cell.angle_alpha   90.00
_cell.angle_beta   90.00
_cell.angle_gamma   90.00
#
_symmetry.space_group_name_H-M   'P 1'
#
loop_
_entity.id
_entity.type
_entity.pdbx_description
1 polymer ?
#
loop_
_entity_poly.entity_id
_entity_poly.type
_entity_poly.pdbx_seq_one_letter_code
_entity_poly.pdbx_strand_id
1 'polypeptide(L)'
;MSSTDSDAQVNDRLVRAALADPAITIPGFDSSRVFALISVVLSSPSSPRKRLLRAIKTVYLFQIDNDKGETGTWWLDMRKKGRLGKLGPGQKAPLKPDVIVKISDRDFVGLATGRLTPQKLFAAKRLTIRGDLDRALSALRVLSQEREKLEALAGPAQRDPQREKGVWAEYKPPSGGVVSQVKETVEEGVERIKAKL
;
A
#
# COMPACT_ATOMS: atom_id res chain seq x y z
N MET A 1 -32.39 -7.65 -4.49
CA MET A 1 -31.42 -7.39 -3.39
C MET A 1 -30.55 -8.63 -3.14
N SER A 2 -29.85 -9.20 -4.14
CA SER A 2 -29.26 -10.56 -4.01
C SER A 2 -27.82 -10.72 -4.52
N SER A 3 -27.27 -9.79 -5.29
CA SER A 3 -25.92 -9.92 -5.87
C SER A 3 -24.80 -9.45 -4.93
N THR A 4 -24.98 -8.31 -4.25
CA THR A 4 -23.91 -7.69 -3.45
C THR A 4 -23.56 -8.46 -2.17
N ASP A 5 -24.54 -9.06 -1.50
CA ASP A 5 -24.29 -9.86 -0.28
C ASP A 5 -23.54 -11.17 -0.59
N SER A 6 -23.83 -11.77 -1.75
CA SER A 6 -23.11 -12.96 -2.23
C SER A 6 -21.65 -12.63 -2.55
N ASP A 7 -21.39 -11.52 -3.22
CA ASP A 7 -20.02 -11.10 -3.57
C ASP A 7 -19.18 -10.75 -2.33
N ALA A 8 -19.79 -10.12 -1.32
CA ALA A 8 -19.14 -9.80 -0.06
C ALA A 8 -18.75 -11.06 0.72
N GLN A 9 -19.65 -12.05 0.80
CA GLN A 9 -19.36 -13.33 1.46
C GLN A 9 -18.27 -14.14 0.72
N VAL A 10 -18.29 -14.12 -0.60
CA VAL A 10 -17.24 -14.75 -1.42
C VAL A 10 -15.90 -14.08 -1.16
N ASN A 11 -15.85 -12.74 -1.14
CA ASN A 11 -14.61 -12.02 -0.86
C ASN A 11 -14.08 -12.30 0.56
N ASP A 12 -14.93 -12.33 1.59
CA ASP A 12 -14.51 -12.67 2.95
C ASP A 12 -13.88 -14.07 3.01
N ARG A 13 -14.52 -15.06 2.36
CA ARG A 13 -13.97 -16.43 2.27
C ARG A 13 -12.62 -16.46 1.56
N LEU A 14 -12.47 -15.75 0.44
CA LEU A 14 -11.22 -15.68 -0.30
C LEU A 14 -10.10 -15.02 0.50
N VAL A 15 -10.41 -13.96 1.25
CA VAL A 15 -9.44 -13.28 2.13
C VAL A 15 -9.00 -14.20 3.26
N ARG A 16 -9.93 -14.89 3.91
CA ARG A 16 -9.58 -15.88 4.95
C ARG A 16 -8.71 -17.00 4.40
N ALA A 17 -9.04 -17.54 3.23
CA ALA A 17 -8.24 -18.57 2.57
C ALA A 17 -6.83 -18.06 2.23
N ALA A 18 -6.70 -16.85 1.67
CA ALA A 18 -5.40 -16.26 1.35
C ALA A 18 -4.56 -15.94 2.60
N LEU A 19 -5.20 -15.58 3.72
CA LEU A 19 -4.52 -15.39 5.01
C LEU A 19 -4.06 -16.70 5.65
N ALA A 20 -4.66 -17.83 5.28
CA ALA A 20 -4.24 -19.16 5.73
C ALA A 20 -3.20 -19.79 4.79
N ASP A 21 -2.91 -19.18 3.63
CA ASP A 21 -2.02 -19.74 2.62
C ASP A 21 -0.54 -19.56 3.00
N PRO A 22 0.18 -20.64 3.36
CA PRO A 22 1.58 -20.56 3.71
C PRO A 22 2.47 -20.22 2.51
N ALA A 23 1.98 -20.21 1.26
CA ALA A 23 2.74 -19.74 0.10
C ALA A 23 2.82 -18.20 0.02
N ILE A 24 1.96 -17.51 0.78
CA ILE A 24 1.82 -16.05 0.76
C ILE A 24 2.12 -15.45 2.12
N THR A 25 1.68 -16.07 3.22
CA THR A 25 1.83 -15.48 4.55
C THR A 25 3.16 -15.84 5.20
N ILE A 26 3.73 -14.88 5.93
CA ILE A 26 4.86 -15.06 6.83
C ILE A 26 4.39 -14.65 8.24
N PRO A 27 4.43 -15.55 9.25
CA PRO A 27 4.10 -15.20 10.63
C PRO A 27 4.97 -14.05 11.14
N GLY A 28 4.39 -13.14 11.93
CA GLY A 28 5.11 -11.99 12.48
C GLY A 28 5.27 -10.80 11.53
N PHE A 29 4.55 -10.79 10.40
CA PHE A 29 4.50 -9.67 9.45
C PHE A 29 3.04 -9.29 9.16
N ASP A 30 2.65 -8.07 9.53
CA ASP A 30 1.33 -7.51 9.19
C ASP A 30 1.17 -7.33 7.68
N SER A 31 2.28 -7.14 6.96
CA SER A 31 2.32 -7.10 5.49
C SER A 31 1.78 -8.37 4.85
N SER A 32 1.81 -9.52 5.54
CA SER A 32 1.18 -10.76 5.05
C SER A 32 -0.29 -10.56 4.70
N ARG A 33 -1.01 -9.73 5.48
CA ARG A 33 -2.41 -9.41 5.18
C ARG A 33 -2.54 -8.57 3.91
N VAL A 34 -1.64 -7.61 3.70
CA VAL A 34 -1.63 -6.80 2.47
C VAL A 34 -1.39 -7.70 1.25
N PHE A 35 -0.41 -8.60 1.31
CA PHE A 35 -0.14 -9.54 0.22
C PHE A 35 -1.29 -10.52 -0.02
N ALA A 36 -1.92 -11.04 1.03
CA ALA A 36 -3.11 -11.88 0.91
C ALA A 36 -4.25 -11.14 0.19
N LEU A 37 -4.51 -9.88 0.55
CA LEU A 37 -5.51 -9.05 -0.14
C LEU A 37 -5.17 -8.82 -1.61
N ILE A 38 -3.90 -8.55 -1.94
CA ILE A 38 -3.44 -8.45 -3.34
C ILE A 38 -3.71 -9.75 -4.09
N SER A 39 -3.44 -10.91 -3.47
CA SER A 39 -3.73 -12.22 -4.08
C SER A 39 -5.21 -12.36 -4.45
N VAL A 40 -6.09 -12.00 -3.53
CA VAL A 40 -7.54 -12.05 -3.74
C VAL A 40 -7.97 -11.10 -4.85
N VAL A 41 -7.48 -9.86 -4.84
CA VAL A 41 -7.77 -8.88 -5.90
C VAL A 41 -7.31 -9.38 -7.27
N LEU A 42 -6.21 -10.12 -7.36
CA LEU A 42 -5.70 -10.65 -8.63
C LEU A 42 -6.36 -11.98 -9.07
N SER A 43 -7.03 -12.67 -8.15
CA SER A 43 -7.62 -13.99 -8.39
C SER A 43 -9.14 -13.98 -8.46
N SER A 44 -9.80 -12.93 -7.97
CA SER A 44 -11.26 -12.81 -7.98
C SER A 44 -11.83 -12.84 -9.42
N PRO A 45 -12.98 -13.48 -9.67
CA PRO A 45 -13.62 -13.51 -10.99
C PRO A 45 -13.92 -12.12 -11.57
N SER A 46 -14.29 -11.16 -10.72
CA SER A 46 -14.53 -9.76 -11.08
C SER A 46 -13.25 -8.91 -11.07
N SER A 47 -12.08 -9.54 -10.96
CA SER A 47 -10.81 -8.84 -10.78
C SER A 47 -10.47 -7.91 -11.95
N PRO A 48 -9.89 -6.73 -11.67
CA PRO A 48 -9.31 -5.87 -12.69
C PRO A 48 -7.96 -6.40 -13.23
N ARG A 49 -7.60 -7.66 -12.96
CA ARG A 49 -6.27 -8.25 -13.21
C ARG A 49 -5.74 -7.94 -14.61
N LYS A 50 -6.53 -8.19 -15.67
CA LYS A 50 -6.09 -7.92 -17.06
C LYS A 50 -5.76 -6.44 -17.29
N ARG A 51 -6.51 -5.52 -16.69
CA ARG A 51 -6.22 -4.07 -16.74
C ARG A 51 -4.94 -3.75 -15.99
N LEU A 52 -4.79 -4.25 -14.76
CA LEU A 52 -3.62 -4.01 -13.93
C LEU A 52 -2.34 -4.56 -14.56
N LEU A 53 -2.37 -5.75 -15.15
CA LEU A 53 -1.22 -6.33 -15.85
C LEU A 53 -0.78 -5.47 -17.04
N ARG A 54 -1.73 -4.92 -17.80
CA ARG A 54 -1.43 -4.02 -18.92
C ARG A 54 -0.88 -2.67 -18.47
N ALA A 55 -1.32 -2.18 -17.31
CA ALA A 55 -0.89 -0.89 -16.77
C ALA A 55 0.48 -0.97 -16.08
N ILE A 56 0.74 -2.03 -15.32
CA ILE A 56 1.91 -2.12 -14.43
C ILE A 56 3.11 -2.79 -15.13
N LYS A 57 2.90 -3.93 -15.82
CA LYS A 57 3.94 -4.64 -16.61
C LYS A 57 5.30 -4.87 -15.91
N THR A 58 5.30 -5.03 -14.59
CA THR A 58 6.54 -5.01 -13.77
C THR A 58 6.62 -6.22 -12.85
N VAL A 59 7.84 -6.73 -12.62
CA VAL A 59 8.13 -7.74 -11.59
C VAL A 59 8.73 -7.05 -10.37
N TYR A 60 8.08 -7.17 -9.22
CA TYR A 60 8.54 -6.59 -7.96
C TYR A 60 9.14 -7.65 -7.04
N LEU A 61 10.16 -7.26 -6.29
CA LEU A 61 10.61 -7.95 -5.10
C LEU A 61 10.47 -7.01 -3.91
N PHE A 62 9.77 -7.44 -2.86
CA PHE A 62 9.60 -6.72 -1.62
C PHE A 62 10.44 -7.37 -0.54
N GLN A 63 11.27 -6.59 0.12
CA GLN A 63 12.04 -6.97 1.30
C GLN A 63 11.51 -6.13 2.45
N ILE A 64 10.77 -6.78 3.35
CA ILE A 64 10.06 -6.11 4.44
C ILE A 64 10.73 -6.49 5.74
N ASP A 65 11.14 -5.51 6.53
CA ASP A 65 11.77 -5.73 7.82
C ASP A 65 10.74 -5.51 8.95
N ASN A 66 10.59 -6.49 9.85
CA ASN A 66 9.75 -6.35 11.04
C ASN A 66 10.52 -5.73 12.22
N ASP A 67 9.81 -5.48 13.31
CA ASP A 67 10.38 -4.92 14.54
C ASP A 67 11.32 -5.86 15.30
N LYS A 68 11.31 -7.16 14.96
CA LYS A 68 12.22 -8.19 15.50
C LYS A 68 13.54 -8.29 14.74
N GLY A 69 13.73 -7.49 13.69
CA GLY A 69 14.92 -7.53 12.84
C GLY A 69 14.94 -8.68 11.84
N GLU A 70 13.79 -9.31 11.59
CA GLU A 70 13.63 -10.35 10.58
C GLU A 70 13.20 -9.71 9.24
N THR A 71 13.66 -10.28 8.13
CA THR A 71 13.27 -9.85 6.78
C THR A 71 12.36 -10.88 6.12
N GLY A 72 11.11 -10.50 5.89
CA GLY A 72 10.20 -11.21 5.02
C GLY A 72 10.42 -10.81 3.56
N THR A 73 10.40 -11.76 2.62
CA THR A 73 10.57 -11.45 1.20
C THR A 73 9.40 -11.97 0.36
N TRP A 74 8.82 -11.09 -0.46
CA TRP A 74 7.74 -11.42 -1.40
C TRP A 74 8.11 -11.02 -2.82
N TRP A 75 7.61 -11.76 -3.79
CA TRP A 75 7.67 -11.39 -5.21
C TRP A 75 6.26 -11.21 -5.77
N LEU A 76 6.14 -10.31 -6.74
CA LEU A 76 4.90 -10.04 -7.45
C LEU A 76 5.17 -9.88 -8.95
N ASP A 77 4.68 -10.82 -9.75
CA ASP A 77 4.70 -10.74 -11.22
C ASP A 77 3.45 -10.02 -11.73
N MET A 78 3.56 -8.73 -12.00
CA MET A 78 2.55 -7.96 -12.75
C MET A 78 2.89 -7.82 -14.24
N ARG A 79 3.90 -8.54 -14.73
CA ARG A 79 4.32 -8.51 -16.13
C ARG A 79 3.53 -9.50 -16.97
N LYS A 80 3.39 -10.73 -16.48
CA LYS A 80 2.76 -11.82 -17.24
C LYS A 80 1.52 -12.33 -16.55
N LYS A 81 1.68 -12.90 -15.36
CA LYS A 81 0.64 -13.75 -14.79
C LYS A 81 -0.16 -13.08 -13.69
N GLY A 82 0.30 -12.03 -13.01
CA GLY A 82 -0.43 -11.50 -11.85
C GLY A 82 -0.40 -12.49 -10.71
N ARG A 83 0.80 -13.01 -10.41
CA ARG A 83 1.02 -13.99 -9.34
C ARG A 83 1.94 -13.41 -8.30
N LEU A 84 1.73 -13.84 -7.07
CA LEU A 84 2.55 -13.45 -5.93
C LEU A 84 2.99 -14.71 -5.19
N GLY A 85 4.10 -14.61 -4.47
CA GLY A 85 4.47 -15.59 -3.46
C GLY A 85 5.54 -15.02 -2.54
N LYS A 86 5.88 -15.76 -1.50
CA LYS A 86 7.04 -15.46 -0.65
C LYS A 86 8.30 -16.18 -1.12
N LEU A 87 9.43 -15.75 -0.59
CA LEU A 87 10.71 -16.44 -0.69
C LEU A 87 11.21 -16.79 0.71
N GLY A 88 11.67 -18.03 0.87
CA GLY A 88 12.47 -18.42 2.03
C GLY A 88 13.92 -17.91 1.94
N PRO A 89 14.69 -18.04 3.03
CA PRO A 89 16.12 -17.70 3.02
C PRO A 89 16.86 -18.35 1.85
N GLY A 90 17.65 -17.58 1.12
CA GLY A 90 18.45 -18.06 -0.02
C GLY A 90 17.67 -18.39 -1.29
N GLN A 91 16.33 -18.35 -1.29
CA GLN A 91 15.54 -18.58 -2.50
C GLN A 91 15.59 -17.39 -3.45
N LYS A 92 15.52 -17.68 -4.75
CA LYS A 92 15.45 -16.66 -5.81
C LYS A 92 14.02 -16.52 -6.30
N ALA A 93 13.65 -15.29 -6.67
CA ALA A 93 12.36 -15.04 -7.31
C ALA A 93 12.24 -15.83 -8.63
N PRO A 94 11.03 -16.31 -9.00
CA PRO A 94 10.84 -17.05 -10.25
C PRO A 94 11.16 -16.24 -11.51
N LEU A 95 11.13 -14.92 -11.41
CA LEU A 95 11.46 -13.98 -12.46
C LEU A 95 12.43 -12.92 -11.90
N LYS A 96 13.35 -12.44 -12.74
CA LYS A 96 14.24 -11.33 -12.38
C LYS A 96 13.39 -10.09 -12.03
N PRO A 97 13.58 -9.48 -10.84
CA PRO A 97 12.84 -8.28 -10.48
C PRO A 97 13.32 -7.08 -11.29
N ASP A 98 12.37 -6.27 -11.74
CA ASP A 98 12.62 -4.96 -12.33
C ASP A 98 12.78 -3.89 -11.25
N VAL A 99 12.06 -4.08 -10.14
CA VAL A 99 12.01 -3.16 -9.00
C VAL A 99 12.17 -3.98 -7.72
N ILE A 100 13.07 -3.53 -6.86
CA ILE A 100 13.22 -4.04 -5.50
C ILE A 100 12.83 -2.94 -4.53
N VAL A 101 11.89 -3.24 -3.66
CA VAL A 101 11.38 -2.35 -2.61
C VAL A 101 11.92 -2.85 -1.26
N LYS A 102 12.58 -1.98 -0.50
CA LYS A 102 12.91 -2.22 0.91
C LYS A 102 12.20 -1.22 1.80
N ILE A 103 11.50 -1.71 2.82
CA ILE A 103 10.66 -0.89 3.70
C ILE A 103 10.37 -1.67 4.99
N SER A 104 10.03 -0.99 6.09
CA SER A 104 9.56 -1.67 7.30
C SER A 104 8.14 -2.22 7.13
N ASP A 105 7.79 -3.26 7.90
CA ASP A 105 6.46 -3.87 7.92
C ASP A 105 5.36 -2.86 8.20
N ARG A 106 5.55 -2.06 9.25
CA ARG A 106 4.62 -0.99 9.64
C ARG A 106 4.44 0.06 8.53
N ASP A 107 5.53 0.46 7.87
CA ASP A 107 5.47 1.47 6.82
C ASP A 107 4.82 0.93 5.55
N PHE A 108 5.04 -0.34 5.22
CA PHE A 108 4.37 -0.98 4.09
C PHE A 108 2.86 -1.06 4.30
N VAL A 109 2.41 -1.44 5.50
CA VAL A 109 0.98 -1.41 5.85
C VAL A 109 0.43 0.02 5.78
N GLY A 110 1.17 1.00 6.29
CA GLY A 110 0.80 2.41 6.19
C GLY A 110 0.66 2.89 4.75
N LEU A 111 1.56 2.47 3.86
CA LEU A 111 1.52 2.79 2.44
C LEU A 111 0.33 2.11 1.76
N ALA A 112 0.11 0.82 2.02
CA ALA A 112 -0.99 0.04 1.44
C ALA A 112 -2.36 0.58 1.84
N THR A 113 -2.50 1.07 3.08
CA THR A 113 -3.73 1.70 3.59
C THR A 113 -3.89 3.17 3.20
N GLY A 114 -2.89 3.76 2.54
CA GLY A 114 -2.89 5.18 2.17
C GLY A 114 -2.61 6.15 3.32
N ARG A 115 -2.36 5.66 4.54
CA ARG A 115 -1.97 6.48 5.70
C ARG A 115 -0.60 7.13 5.54
N LEU A 116 0.27 6.50 4.76
CA LEU A 116 1.61 6.99 4.44
C LEU A 116 1.75 7.20 2.94
N THR A 117 2.54 8.20 2.56
CA THR A 117 2.86 8.46 1.17
C THR A 117 4.28 7.97 0.84
N PRO A 118 4.48 7.35 -0.33
CA PRO A 118 5.79 6.85 -0.75
C PRO A 118 6.84 7.96 -0.86
N GLN A 119 6.44 9.18 -1.26
CA GLN A 119 7.33 10.33 -1.38
C GLN A 119 7.93 10.71 -0.01
N LYS A 120 7.10 10.75 1.05
CA LYS A 120 7.56 11.05 2.41
C LYS A 120 8.49 9.96 2.94
N LEU A 121 8.15 8.69 2.73
CA LEU A 121 8.97 7.56 3.16
C LEU A 121 10.33 7.50 2.45
N PHE A 122 10.35 7.80 1.14
CA PHE A 122 11.59 7.84 0.36
C PHE A 122 12.50 8.99 0.81
N ALA A 123 11.95 10.20 0.97
CA ALA A 123 12.69 11.35 1.48
C ALA A 123 13.27 11.12 2.88
N ALA A 124 12.51 10.42 3.74
CA ALA A 124 12.95 10.02 5.08
C ALA A 124 13.92 8.81 5.10
N LYS A 125 14.34 8.30 3.93
CA LYS A 125 15.20 7.10 3.78
C LYS A 125 14.61 5.82 4.39
N ARG A 126 13.30 5.77 4.60
CA ARG A 126 12.54 4.62 5.14
C ARG A 126 11.97 3.71 4.06
N LEU A 127 11.94 4.20 2.82
CA LEU A 127 11.65 3.43 1.62
C LEU A 127 12.87 3.49 0.71
N THR A 128 13.43 2.34 0.38
CA THR A 128 14.46 2.20 -0.65
C THR A 128 13.88 1.53 -1.88
N ILE A 129 14.09 2.13 -3.04
CA ILE A 129 13.77 1.55 -4.33
C ILE A 129 15.08 1.27 -5.08
N ARG A 130 15.22 0.07 -5.63
CA ARG A 130 16.31 -0.28 -6.55
C ARG A 130 15.73 -0.78 -7.87
N GLY A 131 16.45 -0.56 -8.97
CA GLY A 131 16.00 -0.92 -10.31
C GLY A 131 15.26 0.24 -10.98
N ASP A 132 14.16 -0.07 -11.65
CA ASP A 132 13.43 0.88 -12.51
C ASP A 132 12.50 1.79 -11.69
N LEU A 133 12.93 3.04 -11.48
CA LEU A 133 12.18 4.01 -10.67
C LEU A 133 10.87 4.44 -11.33
N ASP A 134 10.84 4.57 -12.66
CA ASP A 134 9.64 4.99 -13.40
C ASP A 134 8.53 3.96 -13.28
N ARG A 135 8.88 2.66 -13.31
CA ARG A 135 7.94 1.57 -13.05
C ARG A 135 7.46 1.54 -11.60
N ALA A 136 8.31 1.90 -10.64
CA ALA A 136 7.90 2.02 -9.24
C ALA A 136 6.86 3.16 -9.08
N LEU A 137 7.13 4.34 -9.63
CA LEU A 137 6.22 5.49 -9.60
C LEU A 137 4.90 5.22 -10.34
N SER A 138 4.97 4.54 -11.49
CA SER A 138 3.79 4.15 -12.27
C SER A 138 2.85 3.23 -11.48
N ALA A 139 3.39 2.26 -10.74
CA ALA A 139 2.56 1.41 -9.88
C ALA A 139 1.87 2.19 -8.75
N LEU A 140 2.56 3.16 -8.14
CA LEU A 140 1.97 4.01 -7.10
C LEU A 140 0.76 4.81 -7.64
N ARG A 141 0.86 5.32 -8.87
CA ARG A 141 -0.25 5.99 -9.56
C ARG A 141 -1.42 5.03 -9.77
N VAL A 142 -1.15 3.83 -10.29
CA VAL A 142 -2.20 2.81 -10.52
C VAL A 142 -2.87 2.42 -9.20
N LEU A 143 -2.10 2.15 -8.14
CA LEU A 143 -2.64 1.82 -6.82
C LEU A 143 -3.52 2.93 -6.25
N SER A 144 -3.11 4.19 -6.40
CA SER A 144 -3.89 5.34 -5.93
C SER A 144 -5.24 5.44 -6.66
N GLN A 145 -5.25 5.25 -7.98
CA GLN A 145 -6.49 5.24 -8.77
C GLN A 145 -7.41 4.07 -8.41
N GLU A 146 -6.86 2.89 -8.13
CA GLU A 146 -7.66 1.74 -7.73
C GLU A 146 -8.23 1.91 -6.31
N ARG A 147 -7.49 2.54 -5.38
CA ARG A 147 -8.01 2.91 -4.06
C ARG A 147 -9.17 3.90 -4.18
N GLU A 148 -9.02 4.95 -4.99
CA GLU A 148 -10.06 5.95 -5.21
C GLU A 148 -11.34 5.33 -5.78
N LYS A 149 -11.22 4.38 -6.73
CA LYS A 149 -12.36 3.63 -7.25
C LYS A 149 -13.02 2.76 -6.17
N LEU A 150 -12.24 2.07 -5.35
CA LEU A 150 -12.77 1.25 -4.26
C LEU A 150 -13.50 2.12 -3.22
N GLU A 151 -12.95 3.28 -2.87
CA GLU A 151 -13.60 4.26 -1.99
C GLU A 151 -14.91 4.78 -2.60
N ALA A 152 -14.92 5.14 -3.89
CA ALA A 152 -16.12 5.62 -4.56
C ALA A 152 -17.25 4.56 -4.60
N LEU A 153 -16.88 3.28 -4.74
CA LEU A 153 -17.83 2.16 -4.75
C LEU A 153 -18.33 1.78 -3.35
N ALA A 154 -17.55 2.03 -2.31
CA ALA A 154 -17.93 1.79 -0.91
C ALA A 154 -18.89 2.86 -0.34
N GLY A 155 -19.23 3.89 -1.13
CA GLY A 155 -19.87 5.10 -0.63
C GLY A 155 -18.86 5.99 0.14
N PRO A 156 -19.20 7.26 0.43
CA PRO A 156 -18.29 8.13 1.17
C PRO A 156 -18.08 7.56 2.58
N ALA A 157 -17.00 6.82 2.77
CA ALA A 157 -16.45 6.59 4.09
C ALA A 157 -16.20 7.98 4.67
N GLN A 158 -16.87 8.33 5.77
CA GLN A 158 -16.66 9.58 6.48
C GLN A 158 -15.15 9.70 6.72
N ARG A 159 -14.45 10.51 5.92
CA ARG A 159 -13.03 10.78 6.09
C ARG A 159 -12.94 11.61 7.36
N ASP A 160 -12.77 10.94 8.48
CA ASP A 160 -12.55 11.59 9.76
C ASP A 160 -11.21 12.35 9.69
N PRO A 161 -11.23 13.69 9.59
CA PRO A 161 -10.00 14.48 9.50
C PRO A 161 -9.18 14.41 10.80
N GLN A 162 -9.75 13.86 11.86
CA GLN A 162 -9.11 13.66 13.16
C GLN A 162 -8.26 12.36 13.20
N ARG A 163 -8.50 11.40 12.31
CA ARG A 163 -7.75 10.14 12.21
C ARG A 163 -6.34 10.32 11.64
N GLU A 164 -6.12 11.36 10.84
CA GLU A 164 -4.79 11.77 10.37
C GLU A 164 -3.97 12.52 11.44
N LYS A 165 -4.63 13.11 12.44
CA LYS A 165 -3.96 13.81 13.55
C LYS A 165 -3.42 12.86 14.63
N GLY A 166 -3.79 11.57 14.60
CA GLY A 166 -3.62 10.65 15.73
C GLY A 166 -2.62 9.51 15.55
N VAL A 167 -1.45 9.69 14.91
CA VAL A 167 -0.33 8.72 15.01
C VAL A 167 1.07 9.38 15.03
N TRP A 168 1.17 10.72 14.90
CA TRP A 168 2.46 11.43 14.78
C TRP A 168 2.82 12.33 15.97
N ALA A 169 2.12 12.24 17.10
CA ALA A 169 2.41 13.11 18.24
C ALA A 169 3.69 12.74 19.03
N GLU A 170 4.30 11.58 18.82
CA GLU A 170 5.53 11.22 19.54
C GLU A 170 6.55 10.54 18.63
N TYR A 171 7.25 11.33 17.84
CA TYR A 171 8.65 11.04 17.52
C TYR A 171 9.51 12.04 18.28
N LYS A 172 10.15 11.57 19.36
CA LYS A 172 11.12 12.36 20.13
C LYS A 172 12.49 12.16 19.47
N PRO A 173 13.07 13.16 18.77
CA PRO A 173 14.44 13.05 18.29
C PRO A 173 15.39 12.93 19.50
N PRO A 174 16.54 12.24 19.36
CA PRO A 174 17.54 12.14 20.42
C PRO A 174 18.01 13.53 20.83
N SER A 175 18.07 13.74 22.14
CA SER A 175 18.26 15.02 22.84
C SER A 175 19.51 15.78 22.39
N GLY A 176 19.32 16.98 21.84
CA GLY A 176 20.42 17.94 21.65
C GLY A 176 20.20 18.91 20.49
N GLY A 177 19.19 19.77 20.56
CA GLY A 177 19.02 20.85 19.58
C GLY A 177 17.77 21.69 19.86
N VAL A 178 17.98 22.94 20.27
CA VAL A 178 16.92 23.91 20.58
C VAL A 178 16.12 24.23 19.32
N VAL A 179 14.78 24.14 19.39
CA VAL A 179 13.87 24.60 18.32
C VAL A 179 13.02 25.74 18.86
N SER A 180 13.17 26.92 18.26
CA SER A 180 12.30 28.08 18.44
C SER A 180 10.94 27.83 17.79
N GLN A 181 9.86 28.20 18.49
CA GLN A 181 8.49 28.05 18.04
C GLN A 181 8.17 29.02 16.89
N VAL A 182 7.59 28.51 15.80
CA VAL A 182 6.84 29.33 14.83
C VAL A 182 5.37 28.94 14.95
N LYS A 183 4.56 29.89 15.44
CA LYS A 183 3.10 29.86 15.37
C LYS A 183 2.70 30.32 13.98
N GLU A 184 1.89 29.54 13.27
CA GLU A 184 1.16 30.06 12.11
C GLU A 184 -0.27 29.52 12.14
N THR A 185 -1.20 30.46 12.28
CA THR A 185 -2.65 30.30 12.27
C THR A 185 -3.11 30.36 10.81
N VAL A 186 -3.89 29.39 10.34
CA VAL A 186 -4.50 29.45 8.99
C VAL A 186 -6.00 29.70 9.16
N GLU A 187 -6.45 30.90 8.77
CA GLU A 187 -7.87 31.25 8.61
C GLU A 187 -8.38 30.78 7.23
N GLU A 188 -9.57 30.17 7.24
CA GLU A 188 -10.34 29.79 6.05
C GLU A 188 -10.99 31.03 5.41
N GLY A 189 -10.85 31.17 4.08
CA GLY A 189 -11.56 32.17 3.29
C GLY A 189 -12.16 31.57 2.02
N VAL A 190 -13.45 31.27 2.04
CA VAL A 190 -14.28 31.00 0.86
C VAL A 190 -14.97 32.31 0.49
N GLU A 191 -14.60 32.92 -0.64
CA GLU A 191 -15.32 34.09 -1.16
C GLU A 191 -16.06 33.77 -2.46
N ARG A 192 -17.34 34.16 -2.47
CA ARG A 192 -18.35 33.91 -3.51
C ARG A 192 -18.15 34.85 -4.69
N ILE A 193 -18.19 34.33 -5.92
CA ILE A 193 -18.37 35.16 -7.12
C ILE A 193 -19.87 35.46 -7.28
N LYS A 194 -20.24 36.75 -7.24
CA LYS A 194 -21.53 37.25 -7.74
C LYS A 194 -21.30 38.13 -8.97
N ALA A 195 -22.08 37.86 -10.01
CA ALA A 195 -22.16 38.61 -11.25
C ALA A 195 -22.97 39.91 -11.11
N LYS A 196 -22.52 40.98 -11.80
CA LYS A 196 -23.26 41.88 -12.71
C LYS A 196 -22.64 43.28 -12.74
N LEU A 197 -22.10 43.66 -13.89
CA LEU A 197 -22.60 44.74 -14.76
C LEU A 197 -22.09 44.46 -16.17
#